data_AF-A0A8J5P512-F1
#
_entry.id   AF-A0A8J5P512-F1
#
_cell.length_a   1.000
_cell.length_b   1.000
_cell.length_c   1.000
_cell.angle_alpha   90.00
_cell.angle_beta   90.00
_cell.angle_gamma   90.00
#
_symmetry.space_group_name_H-M   'P 1'
#
loop_
_entity.id
_entity.type
_entity.pdbx_description
1 polymer ?
#
loop_
_entity_poly.entity_id
_entity_poly.type
_entity_poly.pdbx_seq_one_letter_code
_entity_poly.pdbx_strand_id
1 'polypeptide(L)'
;MEELEGCVLFASHKQQETQRLRERNRIAKRASRARQRQREQHNDTTADVAVQPIATAEATAQDVDVDLAPPLQPPQHPGSGSGSDYAYVRAEATEDLGPSRLLHIAACNGTTGILLSLIKAGADVNSRDCSGTILLHITVRFRRASALELLVNHGANINARDSANMTALEVAVRAQDEELVNGLLSGGAELH
;
A
#
# COMPACT_ATOMS: atom_id res chain seq x y z
N MET A 1 61.31 -6.23 21.49
CA MET A 1 60.86 -7.19 20.45
C MET A 1 59.33 -7.28 20.39
N GLU A 2 58.59 -6.97 21.47
CA GLU A 2 57.12 -7.08 21.52
C GLU A 2 56.32 -6.02 20.72
N GLU A 3 56.87 -4.83 20.47
CA GLU A 3 56.16 -3.76 19.73
C GLU A 3 56.03 -4.03 18.22
N LEU A 4 56.94 -4.82 17.63
CA LEU A 4 56.91 -5.18 16.21
C LEU A 4 55.86 -6.26 15.92
N GLU A 5 55.61 -7.17 16.86
CA GLU A 5 54.60 -8.23 16.72
C GLU A 5 53.17 -7.66 16.74
N GLY A 6 52.91 -6.64 17.57
CA GLY A 6 51.62 -5.95 17.59
C GLY A 6 51.28 -5.22 16.29
N CYS A 7 52.26 -4.55 15.66
CA CYS A 7 52.08 -3.88 14.37
C CYS A 7 51.75 -4.87 13.23
N VAL A 8 52.40 -6.04 13.22
CA VAL A 8 52.18 -7.08 12.19
C VAL A 8 50.80 -7.73 12.35
N LEU A 9 50.34 -7.98 13.59
CA LEU A 9 49.01 -8.51 13.88
C LEU A 9 47.90 -7.52 13.48
N PHE A 10 48.06 -6.23 13.81
CA PHE A 10 47.08 -5.21 13.42
C PHE A 10 46.99 -5.03 11.89
N ALA A 11 48.14 -5.03 11.20
CA ALA A 11 48.18 -4.97 9.74
C ALA A 11 47.51 -6.21 9.10
N SER A 12 47.76 -7.40 9.64
CA SER A 12 47.15 -8.65 9.17
C SER A 12 45.63 -8.67 9.39
N HIS A 13 45.16 -8.22 10.56
CA HIS A 13 43.72 -8.11 10.85
C HIS A 13 43.03 -7.13 9.90
N LYS A 14 43.59 -5.92 9.71
CA LYS A 14 43.06 -4.92 8.77
C LYS A 14 43.06 -5.44 7.33
N GLN A 15 44.09 -6.19 6.95
CA GLN A 15 44.15 -6.84 5.63
C GLN A 15 43.09 -7.94 5.48
N GLN A 16 42.82 -8.71 6.53
CA GLN A 16 41.78 -9.73 6.51
C GLN A 16 40.36 -9.12 6.46
N GLU A 17 40.11 -8.03 7.19
CA GLU A 17 38.83 -7.32 7.15
C GLU A 17 38.55 -6.70 5.77
N THR A 18 39.57 -6.11 5.15
CA THR A 18 39.43 -5.57 3.78
C THR A 18 39.20 -6.67 2.75
N GLN A 19 39.79 -7.85 2.92
CA GLN A 19 39.50 -9.02 2.08
C GLN A 19 38.06 -9.50 2.26
N ARG A 20 37.59 -9.64 3.51
CA ARG A 20 36.20 -10.03 3.83
C ARG A 20 35.20 -9.04 3.23
N LEU A 21 35.47 -7.73 3.32
CA LEU A 21 34.59 -6.70 2.76
C LEU A 21 34.55 -6.75 1.22
N ARG A 22 35.70 -6.99 0.57
CA ARG A 22 35.78 -7.18 -0.89
C ARG A 22 34.99 -8.40 -1.36
N GLU A 23 35.08 -9.50 -0.62
CA GLU A 23 34.35 -10.73 -0.93
C GLU A 23 32.84 -10.56 -0.76
N ARG A 24 32.40 -9.95 0.36
CA ARG A 24 30.98 -9.60 0.58
C ARG A 24 30.44 -8.72 -0.54
N ASN A 25 31.19 -7.72 -0.98
CA ASN A 25 30.79 -6.86 -2.11
C ASN A 25 30.72 -7.62 -3.45
N ARG A 26 31.61 -8.61 -3.68
CA ARG A 26 31.54 -9.47 -4.87
C ARG A 26 30.30 -10.36 -4.84
N ILE A 27 29.99 -10.97 -3.70
CA ILE A 27 28.79 -11.80 -3.51
C ILE A 27 27.53 -10.95 -3.70
N ALA A 28 27.46 -9.77 -3.09
CA ALA A 28 26.34 -8.85 -3.25
C ALA A 28 26.11 -8.46 -4.72
N LYS A 29 27.17 -8.10 -5.46
CA LYS A 29 27.08 -7.79 -6.89
C LYS A 29 26.58 -8.97 -7.73
N ARG A 30 27.01 -10.19 -7.40
CA ARG A 30 26.53 -11.42 -8.07
C ARG A 30 25.05 -11.67 -7.77
N ALA A 31 24.63 -11.49 -6.52
CA ALA A 31 23.23 -11.62 -6.11
C ALA A 31 22.32 -10.60 -6.81
N SER A 32 22.73 -9.32 -6.90
CA SER A 32 21.98 -8.29 -7.63
C SER A 32 21.81 -8.63 -9.11
N ARG A 33 22.87 -9.12 -9.78
CA ARG A 33 22.80 -9.56 -11.19
C ARG A 33 21.91 -10.79 -11.38
N ALA A 34 21.91 -11.72 -10.42
CA ALA A 34 21.04 -12.90 -10.47
C ALA A 34 19.55 -12.50 -10.35
N ARG A 35 19.21 -11.60 -9.43
CA ARG A 35 17.84 -11.07 -9.29
C ARG A 35 17.39 -10.30 -10.53
N GLN A 36 18.28 -9.51 -11.13
CA GLN A 36 18.01 -8.82 -12.40
C GLN A 36 17.66 -9.81 -13.51
N ARG A 37 18.46 -10.88 -13.68
CA ARG A 37 18.20 -11.92 -14.68
C ARG A 37 16.89 -12.65 -14.45
N GLN A 38 16.52 -12.94 -13.20
CA GLN A 38 15.22 -13.55 -12.89
C GLN A 38 14.06 -12.63 -13.27
N ARG A 39 14.19 -11.31 -13.06
CA ARG A 39 13.19 -10.32 -13.45
C ARG A 39 13.06 -10.20 -14.97
N GLU A 40 14.17 -10.23 -15.70
CA GLU A 40 14.21 -10.24 -17.17
C GLU A 40 13.57 -11.51 -17.74
N GLN A 41 13.89 -12.68 -17.20
CA GLN A 41 13.28 -13.96 -17.62
C GLN A 41 11.76 -14.00 -17.40
N HIS A 42 11.26 -13.44 -16.28
CA HIS A 42 9.82 -13.41 -16.03
C HIS A 42 9.09 -12.47 -17.01
N ASN A 43 9.75 -11.38 -17.44
CA ASN A 43 9.21 -10.43 -18.41
C ASN A 43 9.21 -11.00 -19.84
N ASP A 44 10.21 -11.80 -20.22
CA ASP A 44 10.25 -12.49 -21.51
C ASP A 44 9.18 -13.60 -21.60
N THR A 45 8.86 -14.26 -20.48
CA THR A 45 7.82 -15.31 -20.44
C THR A 45 6.40 -14.72 -20.54
N THR A 46 6.20 -13.45 -20.16
CA THR A 46 4.89 -12.78 -20.27
C THR A 46 4.63 -12.19 -21.65
N ALA A 47 5.64 -12.11 -22.52
CA ALA A 47 5.54 -11.54 -23.86
C ALA A 47 5.14 -12.53 -24.97
N ASP A 48 5.10 -13.84 -24.70
CA ASP A 48 4.81 -14.89 -25.71
C ASP A 48 3.37 -15.46 -25.63
N VAL A 49 2.50 -14.89 -24.79
CA VAL A 49 1.05 -15.24 -24.79
C VAL A 49 0.26 -14.12 -25.47
N ALA A 50 0.48 -13.98 -26.78
CA ALA A 50 -0.44 -13.28 -27.67
C ALA A 50 -0.94 -14.24 -28.76
N VAL A 51 -2.14 -14.78 -28.51
CA VAL A 51 -3.22 -15.03 -29.48
C VAL A 51 -2.98 -16.14 -30.53
N GLN A 52 -3.91 -17.11 -30.63
CA GLN A 52 -4.75 -17.42 -31.81
C GLN A 52 -5.59 -18.74 -31.57
N PRO A 53 -6.70 -18.94 -32.33
CA PRO A 53 -7.99 -19.44 -31.86
C PRO A 53 -8.30 -20.88 -32.26
N ILE A 54 -9.13 -21.62 -31.50
CA ILE A 54 -9.74 -22.86 -31.99
C ILE A 54 -11.14 -23.04 -31.40
N ALA A 55 -12.12 -23.15 -32.31
CA ALA A 55 -13.50 -23.53 -32.05
C ALA A 55 -13.65 -25.04 -31.82
N THR A 56 -14.60 -25.49 -31.00
CA THR A 56 -15.69 -26.47 -31.32
C THR A 56 -16.34 -27.09 -30.08
N ALA A 57 -17.62 -27.47 -30.27
CA ALA A 57 -18.50 -28.36 -29.50
C ALA A 57 -19.15 -27.76 -28.23
N GLU A 58 -20.43 -27.36 -28.28
CA GLU A 58 -21.65 -28.19 -28.18
C GLU A 58 -21.72 -29.06 -26.90
N ALA A 59 -22.54 -28.63 -25.94
CA ALA A 59 -23.41 -29.48 -25.13
C ALA A 59 -24.38 -28.61 -24.30
N THR A 60 -25.64 -28.56 -24.76
CA THR A 60 -26.88 -28.69 -23.97
C THR A 60 -26.95 -28.06 -22.57
N ALA A 61 -27.85 -27.07 -22.40
CA ALA A 61 -29.06 -27.20 -21.55
C ALA A 61 -29.76 -25.84 -21.31
N GLN A 62 -31.02 -25.79 -21.74
CA GLN A 62 -32.19 -25.22 -21.05
C GLN A 62 -32.26 -23.71 -20.73
N ASP A 63 -33.10 -23.05 -21.52
CA ASP A 63 -34.23 -22.19 -21.11
C ASP A 63 -34.25 -21.73 -19.64
N VAL A 64 -33.98 -20.44 -19.41
CA VAL A 64 -34.75 -19.62 -18.45
C VAL A 64 -34.63 -18.13 -18.77
N ASP A 65 -35.81 -17.53 -18.77
CA ASP A 65 -36.26 -16.16 -18.94
C ASP A 65 -35.28 -14.98 -18.85
N VAL A 66 -35.55 -14.06 -19.76
CA VAL A 66 -35.09 -12.68 -19.82
C VAL A 66 -35.65 -11.92 -18.62
N ASP A 67 -34.80 -11.51 -17.68
CA ASP A 67 -35.16 -10.44 -16.75
C ASP A 67 -34.05 -9.42 -16.55
N LEU A 68 -34.51 -8.20 -16.44
CA LEU A 68 -33.84 -6.92 -16.53
C LEU A 68 -32.89 -6.72 -15.34
N ALA A 69 -31.57 -6.65 -15.59
CA ALA A 69 -30.58 -6.42 -14.54
C ALA A 69 -30.79 -5.07 -13.82
N PRO A 70 -30.95 -5.04 -12.48
CA PRO A 70 -31.01 -3.81 -11.70
C PRO A 70 -29.59 -3.27 -11.38
N PRO A 71 -29.46 -1.97 -11.03
CA PRO A 71 -28.16 -1.31 -10.86
C PRO A 71 -27.34 -1.88 -9.69
N LEU A 72 -26.02 -1.91 -9.92
CA LEU A 72 -24.95 -2.33 -9.02
C LEU A 72 -25.13 -1.81 -7.58
N GLN A 73 -25.52 -2.69 -6.66
CA GLN A 73 -25.39 -2.47 -5.22
C GLN A 73 -24.00 -2.95 -4.75
N PRO A 74 -23.25 -2.14 -3.97
CA PRO A 74 -22.02 -2.60 -3.33
C PRO A 74 -22.34 -3.69 -2.28
N PRO A 75 -21.42 -4.64 -2.05
CA PRO A 75 -21.67 -5.82 -1.24
C PRO A 75 -22.02 -5.46 0.21
N GLN A 76 -23.11 -6.07 0.69
CA GLN A 76 -23.58 -5.96 2.07
C GLN A 76 -22.64 -6.69 3.04
N HIS A 77 -22.21 -5.99 4.09
CA HIS A 77 -21.35 -6.50 5.17
C HIS A 77 -22.08 -7.53 6.06
N PRO A 78 -21.39 -8.57 6.55
CA PRO A 78 -21.83 -9.30 7.73
C PRO A 78 -21.21 -8.69 9.00
N GLY A 79 -22.04 -8.51 10.03
CA GLY A 79 -21.61 -8.70 11.41
C GLY A 79 -21.26 -7.46 12.23
N SER A 80 -22.26 -7.00 12.99
CA SER A 80 -22.14 -6.17 14.18
C SER A 80 -21.12 -6.72 15.19
N GLY A 81 -20.08 -5.93 15.49
CA GLY A 81 -19.14 -6.18 16.58
C GLY A 81 -18.68 -4.85 17.20
N SER A 82 -19.37 -4.42 18.26
CA SER A 82 -18.92 -3.34 19.13
C SER A 82 -17.66 -3.78 19.87
N GLY A 83 -16.51 -3.21 19.52
CA GLY A 83 -15.28 -3.39 20.26
C GLY A 83 -14.22 -2.42 19.75
N SER A 84 -13.67 -1.63 20.66
CA SER A 84 -12.52 -0.73 20.47
C SER A 84 -11.21 -1.49 20.20
N ASP A 85 -11.27 -2.58 19.45
CA ASP A 85 -10.12 -3.38 19.06
C ASP A 85 -9.56 -2.76 17.79
N TYR A 86 -8.68 -1.79 18.01
CA TYR A 86 -7.62 -1.48 17.06
C TYR A 86 -6.89 -2.79 16.76
N ALA A 87 -7.37 -3.50 15.75
CA ALA A 87 -6.76 -4.72 15.31
C ALA A 87 -5.39 -4.35 14.76
N TYR A 88 -4.39 -4.46 15.64
CA TYR A 88 -3.04 -4.84 15.31
C TYR A 88 -3.15 -6.22 14.66
N VAL A 89 -3.68 -6.27 13.43
CA VAL A 89 -3.81 -7.52 12.71
C VAL A 89 -2.39 -7.97 12.50
N ARG A 90 -2.06 -9.09 13.14
CA ARG A 90 -0.88 -9.90 12.94
C ARG A 90 -0.64 -10.00 11.43
N ALA A 91 0.20 -9.11 10.93
CA ALA A 91 0.58 -9.08 9.54
C ALA A 91 1.42 -10.33 9.34
N GLU A 92 0.78 -11.38 8.83
CA GLU A 92 1.52 -12.38 8.07
C GLU A 92 2.16 -11.61 6.93
N ALA A 93 3.48 -11.44 7.05
CA ALA A 93 4.32 -10.70 6.12
C ALA A 93 4.28 -11.42 4.78
N THR A 94 3.27 -11.11 3.97
CA THR A 94 3.37 -11.26 2.53
C THR A 94 4.22 -10.07 2.08
N GLU A 95 5.43 -10.35 1.63
CA GLU A 95 6.48 -9.37 1.32
C GLU A 95 6.14 -8.43 0.14
N ASP A 96 4.90 -8.46 -0.35
CA ASP A 96 4.38 -7.60 -1.41
C ASP A 96 3.48 -6.51 -0.81
N LEU A 97 4.13 -5.53 -0.16
CA LEU A 97 3.48 -4.29 0.28
C LEU A 97 3.12 -3.47 -0.97
N GLY A 98 1.95 -3.77 -1.55
CA GLY A 98 1.44 -3.01 -2.70
C GLY A 98 1.42 -1.49 -2.43
N PRO A 99 1.46 -0.65 -3.48
CA PRO A 99 1.57 0.81 -3.36
C PRO A 99 0.48 1.42 -2.48
N SER A 100 -0.72 0.83 -2.49
CA SER A 100 -1.84 1.22 -1.63
C SER A 100 -1.50 1.09 -0.14
N ARG A 101 -0.91 -0.02 0.30
CA ARG A 101 -0.60 -0.22 1.72
C ARG A 101 0.50 0.73 2.19
N LEU A 102 1.49 0.98 1.34
CA LEU A 102 2.55 1.94 1.64
C LEU A 102 1.99 3.38 1.77
N LEU A 103 1.01 3.73 0.92
CA LEU A 103 0.29 5.00 0.98
C LEU A 103 -0.47 5.16 2.30
N HIS A 104 -1.13 4.10 2.77
CA HIS A 104 -1.85 4.09 4.05
C HIS A 104 -0.90 4.30 5.24
N ILE A 105 0.25 3.62 5.25
CA ILE A 105 1.26 3.79 6.31
C ILE A 105 1.82 5.22 6.31
N ALA A 106 2.07 5.80 5.13
CA ALA A 106 2.53 7.19 5.03
C ALA A 106 1.49 8.18 5.57
N ALA A 107 0.21 7.96 5.28
CA ALA A 107 -0.89 8.75 5.81
C ALA A 107 -1.03 8.64 7.34
N CYS A 108 -0.91 7.43 7.91
CA CYS A 108 -0.90 7.23 9.38
C CYS A 108 0.19 8.06 10.06
N ASN A 109 1.39 8.04 9.48
CA ASN A 109 2.56 8.73 10.03
C ASN A 109 2.56 10.24 9.73
N GLY A 110 1.69 10.72 8.83
CA GLY A 110 1.68 12.11 8.39
C GLY A 110 2.90 12.50 7.55
N THR A 111 3.58 11.54 6.92
CA THR A 111 4.80 11.79 6.13
C THR A 111 4.44 12.29 4.73
N THR A 112 4.10 13.58 4.65
CA THR A 112 3.67 14.27 3.42
C THR A 112 4.61 14.07 2.23
N GLY A 113 5.94 14.06 2.46
CA GLY A 113 6.92 13.84 1.37
C GLY A 113 6.87 12.44 0.76
N ILE A 114 6.64 11.41 1.59
CA ILE A 114 6.48 10.02 1.11
C ILE A 114 5.12 9.89 0.42
N LEU A 115 4.07 10.45 1.02
CA LEU A 115 2.72 10.46 0.47
C LEU A 115 2.70 11.06 -0.94
N LEU A 116 3.30 12.24 -1.12
CA LEU A 116 3.39 12.91 -2.42
C LEU A 116 4.18 12.09 -3.45
N SER A 117 5.27 11.45 -3.02
CA SER A 117 6.09 10.60 -3.90
C SER A 117 5.31 9.39 -4.39
N LEU A 118 4.47 8.80 -3.54
CA LEU A 118 3.61 7.66 -3.88
C LEU A 118 2.48 8.06 -4.82
N ILE A 119 1.82 9.19 -4.56
CA ILE A 119 0.78 9.73 -5.45
C ILE A 119 1.37 10.01 -6.84
N LYS A 120 2.58 10.60 -6.91
CA LYS A 120 3.31 10.81 -8.17
C LYS A 120 3.73 9.51 -8.86
N ALA A 121 3.95 8.44 -8.11
CA ALA A 121 4.23 7.11 -8.65
C ALA A 121 2.97 6.40 -9.20
N GLY A 122 1.80 7.05 -9.16
CA GLY A 122 0.54 6.50 -9.65
C GLY A 122 -0.23 5.69 -8.60
N ALA A 123 0.06 5.88 -7.31
CA ALA A 123 -0.74 5.26 -6.26
C ALA A 123 -2.17 5.83 -6.26
N ASP A 124 -3.16 4.95 -6.12
CA ASP A 124 -4.55 5.34 -6.03
C ASP A 124 -4.86 5.97 -4.65
N VAL A 125 -5.24 7.23 -4.68
CA VAL A 125 -5.61 8.06 -3.52
C VAL A 125 -6.88 7.54 -2.84
N ASN A 126 -7.75 6.89 -3.60
CA ASN A 126 -9.03 6.33 -3.12
C ASN A 126 -8.94 4.83 -2.80
N SER A 127 -7.73 4.29 -2.77
CA SER A 127 -7.51 2.90 -2.39
C SER A 127 -8.02 2.62 -0.98
N ARG A 128 -8.54 1.39 -0.79
CA ARG A 128 -9.03 0.89 0.50
C ARG A 128 -8.04 -0.12 1.07
N ASP A 129 -7.83 -0.09 2.38
CA ASP A 129 -7.07 -1.13 3.08
C ASP A 129 -7.89 -2.42 3.18
N CYS A 130 -7.27 -3.51 3.67
CA CYS A 130 -7.94 -4.78 3.92
C CYS A 130 -9.14 -4.68 4.88
N SER A 131 -9.23 -3.63 5.69
CA SER A 131 -10.37 -3.32 6.57
C SER A 131 -11.51 -2.55 5.88
N GLY A 132 -11.39 -2.26 4.58
CA GLY A 132 -12.32 -1.41 3.85
C GLY A 132 -12.19 0.09 4.18
N THR A 133 -11.21 0.47 5.01
CA THR A 133 -10.98 1.87 5.39
C THR A 133 -10.31 2.63 4.25
N ILE A 134 -10.81 3.83 3.98
CA ILE A 134 -10.25 4.73 2.97
C ILE A 134 -9.15 5.58 3.59
N LEU A 135 -8.15 5.92 2.78
CA LEU A 135 -7.01 6.74 3.17
C LEU A 135 -7.38 8.03 3.93
N LEU A 136 -8.47 8.69 3.52
CA LEU A 136 -8.95 9.93 4.13
C LEU A 136 -9.36 9.74 5.61
N HIS A 137 -10.09 8.66 5.94
CA HIS A 137 -10.46 8.36 7.32
C HIS A 137 -9.25 8.11 8.22
N ILE A 138 -8.21 7.48 7.68
CA ILE A 138 -6.96 7.27 8.42
C ILE A 138 -6.32 8.61 8.77
N THR A 139 -6.20 9.53 7.80
CA THR A 139 -5.64 10.85 8.09
C THR A 139 -6.41 11.60 9.18
N VAL A 140 -7.74 11.49 9.18
CA VAL A 140 -8.59 12.11 10.21
C VAL A 140 -8.39 11.43 11.57
N ARG A 141 -8.41 10.10 11.62
CA ARG A 141 -8.20 9.34 12.87
C ARG A 141 -6.86 9.63 13.53
N PHE A 142 -5.81 9.82 12.74
CA PHE A 142 -4.47 10.14 13.23
C PHE A 142 -4.20 11.66 13.32
N ARG A 143 -5.21 12.51 13.08
CA ARG A 143 -5.13 13.98 13.13
C ARG A 143 -4.01 14.55 12.27
N ARG A 144 -3.96 14.13 11.00
CA ARG A 144 -2.94 14.54 10.03
C ARG A 144 -3.50 15.58 9.06
N ALA A 145 -3.67 16.82 9.52
CA ALA A 145 -4.20 17.93 8.73
C ALA A 145 -3.39 18.17 7.44
N SER A 146 -2.06 18.19 7.51
CA SER A 146 -1.22 18.38 6.32
C SER A 146 -1.32 17.24 5.30
N ALA A 147 -1.56 16.01 5.75
CA ALA A 147 -1.79 14.90 4.85
C ALA A 147 -3.20 14.99 4.23
N LEU A 148 -4.19 15.40 5.01
CA LEU A 148 -5.55 15.62 4.55
C LEU A 148 -5.60 16.64 3.40
N GLU A 149 -4.98 17.81 3.57
CA GLU A 149 -4.92 18.85 2.53
C GLU A 149 -4.30 18.33 1.22
N LEU A 150 -3.20 17.57 1.32
CA LEU A 150 -2.58 16.96 0.14
C LEU A 150 -3.52 15.98 -0.55
N LEU A 151 -4.22 15.13 0.19
CA LEU A 151 -5.14 14.16 -0.39
C LEU A 151 -6.32 14.85 -1.09
N VAL A 152 -6.91 15.86 -0.45
CA VAL A 152 -8.00 16.67 -1.03
C VAL A 152 -7.54 17.34 -2.33
N ASN A 153 -6.35 17.95 -2.34
CA ASN A 153 -5.77 18.56 -3.54
C ASN A 153 -5.48 17.56 -4.66
N HIS A 154 -5.28 16.29 -4.33
CA HIS A 154 -5.04 15.21 -5.28
C HIS A 154 -6.31 14.42 -5.66
N GLY A 155 -7.51 14.95 -5.37
CA GLY A 155 -8.78 14.38 -5.81
C GLY A 155 -9.26 13.19 -4.97
N ALA A 156 -8.89 13.15 -3.69
CA ALA A 156 -9.47 12.18 -2.76
C ALA A 156 -10.98 12.38 -2.63
N ASN A 157 -11.72 11.27 -2.57
CA ASN A 157 -13.16 11.29 -2.37
C ASN A 157 -13.49 11.60 -0.90
N ILE A 158 -13.91 12.84 -0.64
CA ILE A 158 -14.18 13.37 0.71
C ILE A 158 -15.45 12.75 1.31
N ASN A 159 -16.45 12.47 0.47
CA ASN A 159 -17.73 11.88 0.88
C ASN A 159 -17.69 10.35 0.90
N ALA A 160 -16.50 9.76 0.77
CA ALA A 160 -16.36 8.32 0.82
C ALA A 160 -16.73 7.78 2.20
N ARG A 161 -17.35 6.60 2.22
CA ARG A 161 -17.77 5.91 3.44
C ARG A 161 -16.83 4.78 3.78
N ASP A 162 -16.40 4.76 5.03
CA ASP A 162 -15.63 3.68 5.68
C ASP A 162 -16.51 2.43 5.87
N SER A 163 -15.93 1.30 6.27
CA SER A 163 -16.65 0.04 6.56
C SER A 163 -17.72 0.15 7.66
N ALA A 164 -17.63 1.15 8.52
CA ALA A 164 -18.65 1.55 9.50
C ALA A 164 -19.71 2.50 8.92
N ASN A 165 -19.75 2.69 7.60
CA ASN A 165 -20.64 3.62 6.89
C ASN A 165 -20.51 5.10 7.30
N MET A 166 -19.43 5.48 7.98
CA MET A 166 -19.20 6.86 8.39
C MET A 166 -18.45 7.65 7.32
N THR A 167 -18.77 8.93 7.19
CA THR A 167 -17.97 9.89 6.41
C THR A 167 -16.76 10.36 7.21
N ALA A 168 -15.72 10.86 6.52
CA ALA A 168 -14.56 11.41 7.19
C ALA A 168 -14.90 12.61 8.09
N LEU A 169 -15.92 13.39 7.70
CA LEU A 169 -16.44 14.53 8.47
C LEU A 169 -17.06 14.08 9.80
N GLU A 170 -17.91 13.06 9.78
CA GLU A 170 -18.48 12.48 11.01
C GLU A 170 -17.40 12.00 11.98
N VAL A 171 -16.34 11.37 11.46
CA VAL A 171 -15.19 10.93 12.27
C VAL A 171 -14.46 12.13 12.88
N ALA A 172 -14.25 13.21 12.12
CA ALA A 172 -13.61 14.43 12.61
C ALA A 172 -14.45 15.11 13.71
N VAL A 173 -15.77 15.18 13.52
CA VAL A 173 -16.71 15.74 14.51
C VAL A 173 -16.70 14.92 15.80
N ARG A 174 -16.69 13.58 15.70
CA ARG A 174 -16.58 12.70 16.87
C ARG A 174 -15.24 12.84 17.61
N ALA A 175 -14.17 13.16 16.88
CA ALA A 175 -12.87 13.45 17.45
C ALA A 175 -12.77 14.86 18.07
N GLN A 176 -13.80 15.71 17.89
CA GLN A 176 -13.82 17.11 18.31
C GLN A 176 -12.59 17.89 17.81
N ASP A 177 -12.20 17.65 16.56
CA ASP A 177 -11.05 18.31 15.94
C ASP A 177 -11.50 19.38 14.94
N GLU A 178 -11.55 20.63 15.39
CA GLU A 178 -12.01 21.77 14.57
C GLU A 178 -11.14 22.00 13.33
N GLU A 179 -9.82 21.74 13.42
CA GLU A 179 -8.90 21.94 12.31
C GLU A 179 -9.23 20.97 11.16
N LEU A 180 -9.47 19.70 11.48
CA LEU A 180 -9.86 18.69 10.49
C LEU A 180 -11.27 18.93 9.95
N VAL A 181 -12.21 19.36 10.79
CA VAL A 181 -13.56 19.70 10.36
C VAL A 181 -13.52 20.86 9.36
N ASN A 182 -12.76 21.93 9.65
CA ASN A 182 -12.58 23.04 8.73
C ASN A 182 -11.85 22.61 7.44
N GLY A 183 -10.83 21.76 7.55
CA GLY A 183 -10.13 21.20 6.39
C GLY A 183 -11.05 20.38 5.47
N LEU A 184 -11.93 19.56 6.05
CA LEU A 184 -12.90 18.75 5.28
C LEU A 184 -14.01 19.62 4.67
N LEU A 185 -14.56 20.58 5.43
CA LEU A 185 -15.58 21.50 4.93
C LEU A 185 -15.05 22.39 3.81
N SER A 186 -13.82 22.88 3.93
CA SER A 186 -13.17 23.65 2.86
C SER A 186 -12.88 22.82 1.61
N GLY A 187 -12.67 21.51 1.77
CA GLY A 187 -12.58 20.55 0.67
C GLY A 187 -13.91 20.24 -0.02
N GLY A 188 -15.05 20.63 0.55
CA GLY A 188 -16.38 20.32 0.02
C GLY A 188 -17.03 19.06 0.60
N ALA A 189 -16.70 18.69 1.83
CA ALA A 189 -17.41 17.63 2.54
C ALA A 189 -18.90 17.98 2.70
N GLU A 190 -19.78 17.03 2.36
CA GLU A 190 -21.22 17.17 2.57
C GLU A 190 -21.59 16.85 4.01
N LEU A 191 -22.42 17.72 4.60
CA LEU A 191 -23.06 17.48 5.88
C LEU A 191 -24.40 16.78 5.60
N HIS A 192 -24.47 15.46 5.78
CA HIS A 192 -25.70 14.67 5.68
C HIS A 192 -26.35 14.46 7.05
#